data_AF-A0A3N4M2W0-F1
#
_entry.id   AF-A0A3N4M2W0-F1
#
_cell.length_a   1.000
_cell.length_b   1.000
_cell.length_c   1.000
_cell.angle_alpha   90.00
_cell.angle_beta   90.00
_cell.angle_gamma   90.00
#
_symmetry.space_group_name_H-M   'P 1'
#
loop_
_entity.id
_entity.type
_entity.pdbx_description
1 polymer ?
#
loop_
_entity_poly.entity_id
_entity_poly.type
_entity_poly.pdbx_seq_one_letter_code
_entity_poly.pdbx_strand_id
1 'polypeptide(L)'
;STTSSEGGAMSWIMDHMYTYPDKYIELPLRTTYILNSNPKLKPADFKTLMMEHIASLPSQPRSLPHSFLSNFIKKCFTKDLESADLDQALTALDYLKNLEDRRKRELAKVMREIGVGSRDVRILELIARMQKVDTLYSRVLVGIRQWTMIHEFENGSFNRSNCIAMLNTLYPVDEPDVNSTLTADVLAANRQHLWKCLVHFPNSGPTILNSLKSARGGYPVLCDKIHAYLRLALDMINQCEEIYR
;
A
#
# COMPACT_ATOMS: atom_id res chain seq x y z
N SER A 1 -21.19 -25.39 -11.02
CA SER A 1 -22.06 -24.68 -10.07
C SER A 1 -21.49 -23.30 -9.80
N THR A 2 -22.22 -22.30 -10.27
CA THR A 2 -22.11 -20.84 -10.09
C THR A 2 -21.06 -20.30 -9.09
N THR A 3 -19.97 -19.77 -9.64
CA THR A 3 -19.06 -18.81 -9.01
C THR A 3 -19.65 -17.40 -9.14
N SER A 4 -20.34 -16.91 -8.12
CA SER A 4 -20.77 -15.50 -8.07
C SER A 4 -21.02 -15.06 -6.63
N SER A 5 -20.48 -13.88 -6.28
CA SER A 5 -20.76 -13.08 -5.06
C SER A 5 -19.76 -13.14 -3.87
N GLU A 6 -18.45 -13.08 -4.11
CA GLU A 6 -17.49 -12.65 -3.06
C GLU A 6 -16.91 -11.23 -3.32
N GLY A 7 -17.71 -10.34 -3.93
CA GLY A 7 -17.38 -8.93 -4.21
C GLY A 7 -18.17 -7.91 -3.40
N GLY A 8 -18.73 -8.31 -2.25
CA GLY A 8 -19.88 -7.65 -1.61
C GLY A 8 -19.67 -6.26 -0.98
N ALA A 9 -18.45 -5.74 -0.87
CA ALA A 9 -18.18 -4.40 -0.33
C ALA A 9 -17.41 -3.50 -1.31
N MET A 10 -16.40 -4.05 -2.00
CA MET A 10 -15.56 -3.31 -2.95
C MET A 10 -16.37 -2.69 -4.10
N SER A 11 -17.37 -3.40 -4.63
CA SER A 11 -18.23 -2.88 -5.69
C SER A 11 -18.97 -1.61 -5.26
N TRP A 12 -19.39 -1.53 -4.00
CA TRP A 12 -20.12 -0.39 -3.46
C TRP A 12 -19.19 0.79 -3.14
N ILE A 13 -17.96 0.50 -2.68
CA ILE A 13 -16.93 1.53 -2.46
C ILE A 13 -16.63 2.24 -3.79
N MET A 14 -16.39 1.46 -4.86
CA MET A 14 -16.09 2.00 -6.18
C MET A 14 -17.26 2.80 -6.74
N ASP A 15 -18.49 2.27 -6.69
CA ASP A 15 -19.70 2.97 -7.15
C ASP A 15 -19.89 4.33 -6.46
N HIS A 16 -19.64 4.40 -5.15
CA HIS A 16 -19.72 5.66 -4.39
C HIS A 16 -18.63 6.65 -4.79
N MET A 17 -17.38 6.19 -4.93
CA MET A 17 -16.26 7.05 -5.36
C MET A 17 -16.49 7.62 -6.76
N TYR A 18 -17.03 6.83 -7.69
CA TYR A 18 -17.41 7.29 -9.02
C TYR A 18 -18.56 8.31 -9.00
N THR A 19 -19.49 8.17 -8.06
CA THR A 19 -20.64 9.09 -7.91
C THR A 19 -20.23 10.44 -7.31
N TYR A 20 -19.18 10.48 -6.47
CA TYR A 20 -18.73 11.70 -5.78
C TYR A 20 -17.22 11.96 -5.94
N PRO A 21 -16.72 12.14 -7.18
CA PRO A 21 -15.29 12.28 -7.47
C PRO A 21 -14.67 13.53 -6.84
N ASP A 22 -15.44 14.61 -6.69
CA ASP A 22 -14.95 15.88 -6.14
C ASP A 22 -14.76 15.85 -4.61
N LYS A 23 -15.26 14.82 -3.92
CA LYS A 23 -15.11 14.64 -2.47
C LYS A 23 -13.98 13.68 -2.10
N TYR A 24 -13.56 12.79 -3.01
CA TYR A 24 -12.60 11.72 -2.73
C TYR A 24 -11.67 11.47 -3.91
N ILE A 25 -10.36 11.42 -3.65
CA ILE A 25 -9.41 10.82 -4.59
C ILE A 25 -9.16 9.34 -4.23
N GLU A 26 -9.19 8.97 -2.94
CA GLU A 26 -9.05 7.59 -2.43
C GLU A 26 -9.43 7.51 -0.94
N LEU A 27 -10.00 6.39 -0.47
CA LEU A 27 -10.29 6.14 0.96
C LEU A 27 -9.05 5.59 1.70
N PRO A 28 -8.80 5.96 2.97
CA PRO A 28 -7.71 5.36 3.75
C PRO A 28 -7.87 3.85 3.92
N LEU A 29 -6.77 3.10 3.86
CA LEU A 29 -6.81 1.63 3.88
C LEU A 29 -7.44 1.08 5.16
N ARG A 30 -7.26 1.75 6.30
CA ARG A 30 -7.92 1.34 7.56
C ARG A 30 -9.45 1.41 7.46
N THR A 31 -9.97 2.43 6.77
CA THR A 31 -11.42 2.56 6.52
C THR A 31 -11.89 1.44 5.60
N THR A 32 -11.16 1.19 4.52
CA THR A 32 -11.43 0.10 3.58
C THR A 32 -11.45 -1.26 4.27
N TYR A 33 -10.50 -1.53 5.18
CA TYR A 33 -10.49 -2.75 5.99
C TYR A 33 -11.74 -2.89 6.86
N ILE A 34 -12.13 -1.83 7.57
CA ILE A 34 -13.34 -1.84 8.41
C ILE A 34 -14.58 -2.14 7.55
N LEU A 35 -14.71 -1.52 6.38
CA LEU A 35 -15.80 -1.79 5.45
C LEU A 35 -15.78 -3.24 4.93
N ASN A 36 -14.61 -3.75 4.56
CA ASN A 36 -14.44 -5.13 4.10
C ASN A 36 -14.69 -6.19 5.19
N SER A 37 -14.45 -5.86 6.46
CA SER A 37 -14.72 -6.74 7.61
C SER A 37 -16.21 -6.86 7.92
N ASN A 38 -17.06 -6.02 7.31
CA ASN A 38 -18.50 -6.02 7.49
C ASN A 38 -19.28 -6.30 6.18
N PRO A 39 -19.01 -7.41 5.47
CA PRO A 39 -19.56 -7.67 4.13
C PRO A 39 -21.07 -7.97 4.11
N LYS A 40 -21.70 -8.15 5.28
CA LYS A 40 -23.13 -8.48 5.43
C LYS A 40 -24.01 -7.27 5.74
N LEU A 41 -23.43 -6.06 5.80
CA LEU A 41 -24.22 -4.85 6.01
C LEU A 41 -25.20 -4.66 4.85
N LYS A 42 -26.43 -4.26 5.16
CA LYS A 42 -27.38 -3.86 4.12
C LYS A 42 -26.83 -2.61 3.41
N PRO A 43 -27.19 -2.36 2.14
CA PRO A 43 -26.69 -1.19 1.40
C PRO A 43 -26.88 0.15 2.13
N ALA A 44 -28.01 0.32 2.84
CA ALA A 44 -28.27 1.51 3.64
C ALA A 44 -27.32 1.62 4.85
N ASP A 45 -27.11 0.54 5.59
CA ASP A 45 -26.23 0.50 6.76
C ASP A 45 -24.76 0.68 6.36
N PHE A 46 -24.36 0.09 5.23
CA PHE A 46 -23.05 0.28 4.63
C PHE A 46 -22.80 1.74 4.26
N LYS A 47 -23.78 2.38 3.60
CA LYS A 47 -23.71 3.80 3.24
C LYS A 47 -23.58 4.69 4.49
N THR A 48 -24.33 4.39 5.55
CA THR A 48 -24.24 5.11 6.82
C THR A 48 -22.86 4.97 7.45
N LEU A 49 -22.35 3.73 7.60
CA LEU A 49 -21.04 3.46 8.17
C LEU A 49 -19.91 4.15 7.38
N MET A 50 -20.00 4.11 6.05
CA MET A 50 -19.06 4.79 5.18
C MET A 50 -19.11 6.31 5.37
N MET A 51 -20.31 6.92 5.44
CA MET A 51 -20.49 8.35 5.69
C MET A 51 -19.98 8.78 7.08
N GLU A 52 -20.19 7.96 8.11
CA GLU A 52 -19.66 8.19 9.46
C GLU A 52 -18.13 8.19 9.47
N HIS A 53 -17.51 7.17 8.87
CA HIS A 53 -16.05 7.11 8.75
C HIS A 53 -15.50 8.29 7.96
N ILE A 54 -16.13 8.64 6.85
CA ILE A 54 -15.78 9.80 6.03
C ILE A 54 -15.86 11.10 6.82
N ALA A 55 -16.93 11.30 7.60
CA ALA A 55 -17.08 12.50 8.42
C ALA A 55 -16.00 12.62 9.51
N SER A 56 -15.43 11.49 9.93
CA SER A 56 -14.32 11.44 10.89
C SER A 56 -12.94 11.67 10.26
N LEU A 57 -12.81 11.67 8.92
CA LEU A 57 -11.54 11.89 8.26
C LEU A 57 -11.11 13.37 8.35
N PRO A 58 -9.83 13.65 8.66
CA PRO A 58 -9.33 15.02 8.65
C PRO A 58 -9.40 15.61 7.24
N SER A 59 -9.87 16.85 7.12
CA SER A 59 -10.10 17.54 5.85
C SER A 59 -8.83 17.82 5.00
N GLN A 60 -7.64 17.48 5.51
CA GLN A 60 -6.36 17.70 4.83
C GLN A 60 -5.42 16.47 4.92
N PRO A 61 -5.61 15.42 4.10
CA PRO A 61 -4.75 14.24 4.13
C PRO A 61 -3.35 14.45 3.50
N ARG A 62 -3.07 15.60 2.88
CA ARG A 62 -1.84 15.81 2.06
C ARG A 62 -0.89 16.92 2.54
N SER A 63 -1.12 17.48 3.73
CA SER A 63 -0.29 18.58 4.28
C SER A 63 0.85 18.13 5.19
N LEU A 64 0.95 16.82 5.49
CA LEU A 64 1.98 16.32 6.37
C LEU A 64 3.38 16.42 5.71
N PRO A 65 4.41 16.86 6.46
CA PRO A 65 5.79 16.85 5.97
C PRO A 65 6.23 15.43 5.56
N HIS A 66 6.93 15.30 4.44
CA HIS A 66 7.43 13.99 3.98
C HIS A 66 8.41 13.34 4.98
N SER A 67 9.10 14.14 5.78
CA SER A 67 9.93 13.66 6.90
C SER A 67 9.10 12.96 7.98
N PHE A 68 7.89 13.48 8.27
CA PHE A 68 6.94 12.85 9.18
C PHE A 68 6.48 11.49 8.64
N LEU A 69 6.06 11.43 7.36
CA LEU A 69 5.63 10.18 6.72
C LEU A 69 6.73 9.11 6.81
N SER A 70 7.96 9.47 6.43
CA SER A 70 9.12 8.57 6.53
C SER A 70 9.35 8.10 7.97
N ASN A 71 9.32 9.00 8.96
CA ASN A 71 9.57 8.62 10.35
C ASN A 71 8.46 7.71 10.91
N PHE A 72 7.20 7.96 10.52
CA PHE A 72 6.09 7.10 10.89
C PHE A 72 6.28 5.68 10.33
N ILE A 73 6.57 5.55 9.03
CA ILE A 73 6.80 4.23 8.40
C ILE A 73 7.97 3.50 9.08
N LYS A 74 9.06 4.19 9.40
CA LYS A 74 10.20 3.60 10.14
C LYS A 74 9.82 3.10 11.53
N LYS A 75 8.95 3.83 12.23
CA LYS A 75 8.45 3.44 13.55
C LYS A 75 7.55 2.20 13.47
N CYS A 76 6.71 2.10 12.43
CA CYS A 76 5.89 0.91 12.21
C CYS A 76 6.73 -0.33 11.87
N PHE A 77 7.88 -0.14 11.22
CA PHE A 77 8.74 -1.23 10.74
C PHE A 77 10.17 -1.15 11.30
N THR A 78 10.30 -1.23 12.63
CA THR A 78 11.60 -1.34 13.31
C THR A 78 12.32 -2.65 12.95
N LYS A 79 13.65 -2.70 13.07
CA LYS A 79 14.42 -3.93 12.74
C LYS A 79 14.07 -5.11 13.63
N ASP A 80 13.81 -4.82 14.90
CA ASP A 80 13.28 -5.79 15.84
C ASP A 80 11.77 -5.88 15.65
N LEU A 81 11.27 -7.10 15.45
CA LEU A 81 9.87 -7.36 15.13
C LEU A 81 8.96 -7.15 16.35
N GLU A 82 9.46 -7.40 17.55
CA GLU A 82 8.66 -7.25 18.78
C GLU A 82 8.36 -5.77 19.11
N SER A 83 9.25 -4.87 18.70
CA SER A 83 9.06 -3.42 18.81
C SER A 83 8.32 -2.79 17.62
N ALA A 84 7.97 -3.59 16.61
CA ALA A 84 7.28 -3.09 15.43
C ALA A 84 5.78 -2.85 15.69
N ASP A 85 5.26 -1.74 15.18
CA ASP A 85 3.85 -1.38 15.29
C ASP A 85 3.10 -1.77 14.01
N LEU A 86 2.89 -3.08 13.84
CA LEU A 86 2.21 -3.64 12.66
C LEU A 86 0.69 -3.38 12.66
N ASP A 87 0.11 -3.02 13.79
CA ASP A 87 -1.29 -2.55 13.87
C ASP A 87 -1.50 -1.25 13.07
N GLN A 88 -0.43 -0.46 12.88
CA GLN A 88 -0.42 0.75 12.06
C GLN A 88 0.03 0.51 10.61
N ALA A 89 0.19 -0.74 10.17
CA ALA A 89 0.71 -1.03 8.84
C ALA A 89 -0.16 -0.49 7.69
N LEU A 90 -1.49 -0.46 7.83
CA LEU A 90 -2.39 0.14 6.83
C LEU A 90 -2.17 1.65 6.70
N THR A 91 -2.01 2.35 7.83
CA THR A 91 -1.66 3.78 7.84
C THR A 91 -0.27 4.00 7.21
N ALA A 92 0.69 3.12 7.50
CA ALA A 92 2.02 3.19 6.90
C ALA A 92 1.99 2.97 5.37
N LEU A 93 1.11 2.10 4.86
CA LEU A 93 0.89 1.92 3.43
C LEU A 93 0.29 3.17 2.77
N ASP A 94 -0.69 3.81 3.41
CA ASP A 94 -1.23 5.10 2.94
C ASP A 94 -0.12 6.15 2.85
N TYR A 95 0.72 6.27 3.88
CA TYR A 95 1.84 7.21 3.90
C TYR A 95 2.94 6.87 2.89
N LEU A 96 3.20 5.58 2.67
CA LEU A 96 4.14 5.11 1.65
C LEU A 96 3.65 5.52 0.25
N LYS A 97 2.36 5.33 -0.04
CA LYS A 97 1.74 5.77 -1.30
C LYS A 97 1.81 7.28 -1.46
N ASN A 98 1.53 8.04 -0.40
CA ASN A 98 1.60 9.51 -0.44
C ASN A 98 3.02 10.01 -0.77
N LEU A 99 4.05 9.39 -0.20
CA LEU A 99 5.45 9.70 -0.50
C LEU A 99 5.81 9.37 -1.96
N GLU A 100 5.33 8.22 -2.46
CA GLU A 100 5.55 7.81 -3.85
C GLU A 100 4.85 8.73 -4.85
N ASP A 101 3.59 9.06 -4.60
CA ASP A 101 2.81 9.99 -5.42
C ASP A 101 3.50 11.36 -5.48
N ARG A 102 4.04 11.84 -4.35
CA ARG A 102 4.86 13.06 -4.30
C ARG A 102 6.11 12.91 -5.17
N ARG A 103 6.89 11.85 -4.97
CA ARG A 103 8.14 11.60 -5.73
C ARG A 103 7.88 11.58 -7.23
N LYS A 104 6.89 10.81 -7.70
CA LYS A 104 6.50 10.75 -9.12
C LYS A 104 6.06 12.11 -9.65
N ARG A 105 5.28 12.85 -8.88
CA ARG A 105 4.80 14.19 -9.28
C ARG A 105 5.95 15.19 -9.42
N GLU A 106 6.86 15.26 -8.47
CA GLU A 106 8.00 16.20 -8.56
C GLU A 106 8.94 15.81 -9.71
N LEU A 107 9.20 14.51 -9.92
CA LEU A 107 9.97 14.04 -11.07
C LEU A 107 9.28 14.37 -12.40
N ALA A 108 7.96 14.17 -12.50
CA ALA A 108 7.19 14.49 -13.70
C ALA A 108 7.17 16.00 -14.02
N LYS A 109 7.27 16.87 -13.00
CA LYS A 109 7.50 18.30 -13.25
C LYS A 109 8.87 18.52 -13.88
N VAL A 110 9.93 17.92 -13.31
CA VAL A 110 11.31 18.09 -13.81
C VAL A 110 11.40 17.58 -15.25
N MET A 111 10.80 16.42 -15.55
CA MET A 111 10.77 15.86 -16.90
C MET A 111 10.04 16.73 -17.92
N ARG A 112 9.03 17.52 -17.50
CA ARG A 112 8.35 18.47 -18.40
C ARG A 112 9.23 19.68 -18.73
N GLU A 113 10.04 20.14 -17.78
CA GLU A 113 10.94 21.28 -18.00
C GLU A 113 12.12 20.96 -18.92
N ILE A 114 12.53 19.70 -19.00
CA ILE A 114 13.60 19.25 -19.91
C ILE A 114 13.29 19.68 -21.37
N GLY A 115 12.00 19.65 -21.77
CA GLY A 115 11.66 19.65 -23.19
C GLY A 115 12.43 18.55 -23.93
N VAL A 116 12.42 18.53 -25.26
CA VAL A 116 13.32 17.63 -25.99
C VAL A 116 14.71 18.29 -26.02
N GLY A 117 15.63 17.90 -25.12
CA GLY A 117 17.06 18.22 -25.26
C GLY A 117 17.84 18.78 -24.07
N SER A 118 17.31 18.80 -22.84
CA SER A 118 18.09 19.25 -21.66
C SER A 118 19.38 18.46 -21.47
N ARG A 119 20.47 19.19 -21.18
CA ARG A 119 21.80 18.65 -20.86
C ARG A 119 22.17 18.84 -19.38
N ASP A 120 21.23 19.20 -18.52
CA ASP A 120 21.49 19.32 -17.08
C ASP A 120 21.79 17.93 -16.50
N VAL A 121 23.04 17.75 -16.06
CA VAL A 121 23.55 16.49 -15.51
C VAL A 121 22.71 16.03 -14.30
N ARG A 122 22.23 16.95 -13.47
CA ARG A 122 21.42 16.63 -12.28
C ARG A 122 20.10 15.96 -12.68
N ILE A 123 19.50 16.42 -13.78
CA ILE A 123 18.26 15.86 -14.30
C ILE A 123 18.50 14.47 -14.92
N LEU A 124 19.58 14.31 -15.68
CA LEU A 124 19.95 13.01 -16.26
C LEU A 124 20.22 11.96 -15.18
N GLU A 125 20.87 12.35 -14.08
CA GLU A 125 21.11 11.48 -12.92
C GLU A 125 19.81 11.06 -12.22
N LEU A 126 18.85 11.98 -12.05
CA LEU A 126 17.53 11.67 -11.49
C LEU A 126 16.78 10.63 -12.34
N ILE A 127 16.80 10.78 -13.67
CA ILE A 127 16.17 9.84 -14.61
C ILE A 127 16.86 8.48 -14.56
N ALA A 128 18.21 8.46 -14.58
CA ALA A 128 18.98 7.22 -14.53
C ALA A 128 18.70 6.40 -13.26
N ARG A 129 18.35 7.05 -12.15
CA ARG A 129 18.02 6.40 -10.88
C ARG A 129 16.55 5.98 -10.77
N MET A 130 15.64 6.50 -11.60
CA MET A 130 14.20 6.31 -11.49
C MET A 130 13.81 4.83 -11.43
N GLN A 131 14.22 4.03 -12.42
CA GLN A 131 13.84 2.61 -12.50
C GLN A 131 14.32 1.79 -11.30
N LYS A 132 15.50 2.14 -10.75
CA LYS A 132 16.03 1.49 -9.54
C LYS A 132 15.17 1.81 -8.32
N VAL A 133 14.71 3.05 -8.20
CA VAL A 133 13.83 3.47 -7.09
C VAL A 133 12.43 2.87 -7.23
N ASP A 134 11.88 2.80 -8.45
CA ASP A 134 10.60 2.12 -8.74
C ASP A 134 10.66 0.64 -8.34
N THR A 135 11.74 -0.05 -8.72
CA THR A 135 11.94 -1.46 -8.35
C THR A 135 12.01 -1.63 -6.83
N LEU A 136 12.65 -0.69 -6.15
CA LEU A 136 12.76 -0.72 -4.70
C LEU A 136 11.41 -0.45 -4.02
N TYR A 137 10.63 0.52 -4.51
CA TYR A 137 9.27 0.79 -4.08
C TYR A 137 8.39 -0.47 -4.20
N SER A 138 8.39 -1.12 -5.35
CA SER A 138 7.63 -2.36 -5.58
C SER A 138 7.96 -3.45 -4.56
N ARG A 139 9.26 -3.62 -4.23
CA ARG A 139 9.71 -4.58 -3.23
C ARG A 139 9.25 -4.21 -1.82
N VAL A 140 9.26 -2.92 -1.47
CA VAL A 140 8.78 -2.42 -0.18
C VAL A 140 7.28 -2.58 -0.06
N LEU A 141 6.51 -2.16 -1.07
CA LEU A 141 5.05 -2.26 -1.07
C LEU A 141 4.58 -3.71 -0.87
N VAL A 142 5.08 -4.64 -1.69
CA VAL A 142 4.72 -6.06 -1.58
C VAL A 142 5.18 -6.65 -0.25
N GLY A 143 6.36 -6.25 0.24
CA GLY A 143 6.89 -6.72 1.52
C GLY A 143 6.03 -6.26 2.71
N ILE A 144 5.64 -4.99 2.75
CA ILE A 144 4.73 -4.47 3.78
C ILE A 144 3.40 -5.19 3.71
N ARG A 145 2.76 -5.30 2.53
CA ARG A 145 1.50 -6.04 2.37
C ARG A 145 1.60 -7.48 2.88
N GLN A 146 2.70 -8.18 2.60
CA GLN A 146 2.91 -9.54 3.08
C GLN A 146 2.99 -9.59 4.61
N TRP A 147 3.76 -8.71 5.25
CA TRP A 147 3.88 -8.69 6.71
C TRP A 147 2.62 -8.19 7.42
N THR A 148 1.83 -7.32 6.79
CA THR A 148 0.48 -6.99 7.26
C THR A 148 -0.44 -8.21 7.22
N MET A 149 -0.37 -9.03 6.17
CA MET A 149 -1.14 -10.27 6.09
C MET A 149 -0.68 -11.32 7.12
N ILE A 150 0.65 -11.44 7.34
CA ILE A 150 1.22 -12.31 8.39
C ILE A 150 0.70 -11.87 9.76
N HIS A 151 0.72 -10.57 10.05
CA HIS A 151 0.18 -10.02 11.30
C HIS A 151 -1.29 -10.39 11.49
N GLU A 152 -2.12 -10.24 10.46
CA GLU A 152 -3.53 -10.65 10.53
C GLU A 152 -3.73 -12.16 10.74
N PHE A 153 -2.86 -13.01 10.15
CA PHE A 153 -2.89 -14.45 10.40
C PHE A 153 -2.54 -14.82 11.84
N GLU A 154 -1.63 -14.08 12.47
CA GLU A 154 -1.14 -14.30 13.83
C GLU A 154 -1.93 -13.51 14.90
N ASN A 155 -2.88 -12.68 14.47
CA ASN A 155 -3.66 -11.83 15.35
C ASN A 155 -4.69 -12.66 16.14
N GLY A 156 -4.29 -13.12 17.32
CA GLY A 156 -5.14 -13.92 18.20
C GLY A 156 -5.53 -15.26 17.59
N SER A 157 -6.81 -15.64 17.69
CA SER A 157 -7.32 -16.83 17.02
C SER A 157 -7.61 -16.55 15.55
N PHE A 158 -7.14 -17.43 14.65
CA PHE A 158 -7.37 -17.30 13.22
C PHE A 158 -8.84 -17.00 12.87
N ASN A 159 -9.08 -15.80 12.35
CA ASN A 159 -10.38 -15.36 11.86
C ASN A 159 -10.35 -15.26 10.34
N ARG A 160 -10.93 -16.27 9.68
CA ARG A 160 -10.98 -16.35 8.21
C ARG A 160 -11.61 -15.10 7.57
N SER A 161 -12.68 -14.56 8.16
CA SER A 161 -13.38 -13.40 7.61
C SER A 161 -12.48 -12.16 7.62
N ASN A 162 -11.78 -11.92 8.73
CA ASN A 162 -10.86 -10.79 8.84
C ASN A 162 -9.67 -10.94 7.90
N CYS A 163 -9.11 -12.15 7.75
CA CYS A 163 -8.06 -12.43 6.77
C CYS A 163 -8.51 -12.15 5.33
N ILE A 164 -9.76 -12.50 4.97
CA ILE A 164 -10.32 -12.18 3.65
C ILE A 164 -10.47 -10.67 3.49
N ALA A 165 -10.98 -9.98 4.51
CA ALA A 165 -11.12 -8.52 4.52
C ALA A 165 -9.76 -7.81 4.37
N MET A 166 -8.73 -8.30 5.08
CA MET A 166 -7.37 -7.81 4.97
C MET A 166 -6.82 -8.03 3.56
N LEU A 167 -6.99 -9.23 2.99
CA LEU A 167 -6.55 -9.51 1.62
C LEU A 167 -7.22 -8.59 0.59
N ASN A 168 -8.54 -8.37 0.70
CA ASN A 168 -9.28 -7.46 -0.19
C ASN A 168 -8.86 -6.00 -0.02
N THR A 169 -8.34 -5.63 1.15
CA THR A 169 -7.81 -4.29 1.42
C THR A 169 -6.41 -4.12 0.85
N LEU A 170 -5.54 -5.12 1.01
CA LEU A 170 -4.15 -5.08 0.58
C LEU A 170 -3.99 -5.34 -0.93
N TYR A 171 -4.87 -6.13 -1.53
CA TYR A 171 -4.90 -6.46 -2.95
C TYR A 171 -6.35 -6.46 -3.46
N PRO A 172 -6.87 -5.28 -3.83
CA PRO A 172 -8.16 -5.17 -4.49
C PRO A 172 -8.24 -6.03 -5.75
N VAL A 173 -9.45 -6.43 -6.11
CA VAL A 173 -9.70 -7.09 -7.40
C VAL A 173 -9.47 -6.06 -8.51
N ASP A 174 -8.81 -6.48 -9.59
CA ASP A 174 -8.46 -5.63 -10.74
C ASP A 174 -7.61 -4.41 -10.38
N GLU A 175 -6.68 -4.57 -9.43
CA GLU A 175 -5.70 -3.53 -9.09
C GLU A 175 -4.83 -3.19 -10.33
N PRO A 176 -4.77 -1.91 -10.76
CA PRO A 176 -4.03 -1.51 -11.95
C PRO A 176 -2.52 -1.55 -11.72
N ASP A 177 -1.75 -1.39 -12.80
CA ASP A 177 -0.30 -1.27 -12.74
C ASP A 177 0.13 -0.16 -11.76
N VAL A 178 0.98 -0.51 -10.80
CA VAL A 178 1.57 0.44 -9.86
C VAL A 178 2.78 1.15 -10.48
N ASN A 179 3.60 0.38 -11.21
CA ASN A 179 4.70 0.84 -12.05
C ASN A 179 5.13 -0.29 -13.00
N SER A 180 6.14 -0.05 -13.83
CA SER A 180 6.64 -1.01 -14.83
C SER A 180 7.17 -2.34 -14.26
N THR A 181 7.42 -2.43 -12.95
CA THR A 181 7.92 -3.64 -12.27
C THR A 181 6.87 -4.34 -11.42
N LEU A 182 5.76 -3.67 -11.11
CA LEU A 182 4.66 -4.18 -10.31
C LEU A 182 3.37 -3.95 -11.09
N THR A 183 3.15 -4.81 -12.08
CA THR A 183 2.00 -4.78 -12.98
C THR A 183 0.78 -5.45 -12.35
N ALA A 184 -0.40 -5.22 -12.93
CA ALA A 184 -1.66 -5.83 -12.57
C ALA A 184 -1.55 -7.37 -12.51
N ASP A 185 -0.86 -7.98 -13.48
CA ASP A 185 -0.62 -9.43 -13.48
C ASP A 185 0.21 -9.90 -12.28
N VAL A 186 1.27 -9.15 -11.93
CA VAL A 186 2.10 -9.47 -10.77
C VAL A 186 1.32 -9.29 -9.47
N LEU A 187 0.49 -8.25 -9.38
CA LEU A 187 -0.39 -8.00 -8.23
C LEU A 187 -1.44 -9.11 -8.09
N ALA A 188 -2.08 -9.52 -9.19
CA ALA A 188 -3.02 -10.63 -9.23
C ALA A 188 -2.35 -11.95 -8.81
N ALA A 189 -1.11 -12.20 -9.24
CA ALA A 189 -0.33 -13.36 -8.83
C ALA A 189 -0.01 -13.34 -7.32
N ASN A 190 0.42 -12.20 -6.77
CA ASN A 190 0.65 -12.04 -5.33
C ASN A 190 -0.65 -12.28 -4.53
N ARG A 191 -1.77 -11.71 -4.98
CA ARG A 191 -3.09 -11.92 -4.39
C ARG A 191 -3.47 -13.40 -4.41
N GLN A 192 -3.31 -14.08 -5.55
CA GLN A 192 -3.64 -15.50 -5.69
C GLN A 192 -2.78 -16.38 -4.77
N HIS A 193 -1.50 -16.05 -4.60
CA HIS A 193 -0.62 -16.74 -3.66
C HIS A 193 -1.12 -16.61 -2.22
N LEU A 194 -1.40 -15.39 -1.74
CA LEU A 194 -1.92 -15.17 -0.39
C LEU A 194 -3.31 -15.80 -0.17
N TRP A 195 -4.15 -15.81 -1.20
CA TRP A 195 -5.42 -16.54 -1.16
C TRP A 195 -5.22 -18.04 -0.94
N LYS A 196 -4.28 -18.66 -1.66
CA LYS A 196 -3.94 -20.09 -1.46
C LYS A 196 -3.44 -20.33 -0.04
N CYS A 197 -2.59 -19.46 0.50
CA CYS A 197 -2.15 -19.53 1.90
C CYS A 197 -3.35 -19.47 2.86
N LEU A 198 -4.26 -18.51 2.68
CA LEU A 198 -5.46 -18.35 3.51
C LEU A 198 -6.34 -19.60 3.50
N VAL A 199 -6.60 -20.18 2.32
CA VAL A 199 -7.44 -21.38 2.17
C VAL A 199 -6.86 -22.58 2.93
N HIS A 200 -5.54 -22.75 2.93
CA HIS A 200 -4.86 -23.89 3.55
C HIS A 200 -4.43 -23.62 5.01
N PHE A 201 -4.53 -22.36 5.47
CA PHE A 201 -4.11 -21.94 6.81
C PHE A 201 -4.69 -22.79 7.95
N PRO A 202 -5.98 -23.18 7.96
CA PRO A 202 -6.54 -24.00 9.03
C PRO A 202 -5.83 -25.35 9.25
N ASN A 203 -5.25 -25.91 8.18
CA ASN A 203 -4.62 -27.23 8.20
C ASN A 203 -3.09 -27.16 8.25
N SER A 204 -2.49 -26.03 7.86
CA SER A 204 -1.05 -25.90 7.64
C SER A 204 -0.48 -24.55 8.09
N GLY A 205 -1.13 -23.90 9.05
CA GLY A 205 -0.81 -22.55 9.54
C GLY A 205 0.68 -22.35 9.85
N PRO A 206 1.31 -23.17 10.72
CA PRO A 206 2.73 -23.01 11.06
C PRO A 206 3.67 -23.09 9.85
N THR A 207 3.44 -24.04 8.94
CA THR A 207 4.24 -24.19 7.72
C THR A 207 4.08 -22.99 6.78
N ILE A 208 2.84 -22.51 6.63
CA ILE A 208 2.53 -21.33 5.80
C ILE A 208 3.18 -20.07 6.39
N LEU A 209 3.07 -19.86 7.70
CA LEU A 209 3.71 -18.73 8.38
C LEU A 209 5.23 -18.76 8.23
N ASN A 210 5.86 -19.91 8.45
CA ASN A 210 7.30 -20.05 8.25
C ASN A 210 7.70 -19.73 6.80
N SER A 211 6.96 -20.24 5.82
CA SER A 211 7.22 -19.95 4.40
C SER A 211 7.10 -18.45 4.09
N LEU A 212 6.03 -17.79 4.55
CA LEU A 212 5.81 -16.36 4.35
C LEU A 212 6.86 -15.51 5.08
N LYS A 213 7.21 -15.86 6.32
CA LYS A 213 8.22 -15.15 7.12
C LYS A 213 9.64 -15.27 6.55
N SER A 214 9.98 -16.41 5.94
CA SER A 214 11.28 -16.61 5.30
C SER A 214 11.36 -16.06 3.87
N ALA A 215 10.22 -15.81 3.22
CA ALA A 215 10.19 -15.28 1.87
C ALA A 215 10.91 -13.92 1.78
N ARG A 216 11.56 -13.66 0.64
CA ARG A 216 12.22 -12.38 0.31
C ARG A 216 13.31 -11.93 1.31
N GLY A 217 13.88 -12.87 2.07
CA GLY A 217 14.91 -12.60 3.08
C GLY A 217 14.36 -12.21 4.46
N GLY A 218 13.04 -12.29 4.64
CA GLY A 218 12.37 -12.05 5.91
C GLY A 218 12.34 -10.59 6.38
N TYR A 219 11.92 -10.43 7.64
CA TYR A 219 11.59 -9.11 8.20
C TYR A 219 12.76 -8.11 8.22
N PRO A 220 13.99 -8.47 8.66
CA PRO A 220 15.08 -7.51 8.70
C PRO A 220 15.44 -6.96 7.31
N VAL A 221 15.37 -7.82 6.29
CA VAL A 221 15.62 -7.45 4.89
C VAL A 221 14.53 -6.50 4.37
N LEU A 222 13.28 -6.64 4.80
CA LEU A 222 12.23 -5.68 4.51
C LEU A 222 12.54 -4.32 5.16
N CYS A 223 12.91 -4.27 6.44
CA CYS A 223 13.26 -3.03 7.14
C CYS A 223 14.41 -2.28 6.44
N ASP A 224 15.45 -3.00 6.01
CA ASP A 224 16.56 -2.41 5.26
C ASP A 224 16.10 -1.83 3.91
N LYS A 225 15.17 -2.49 3.22
CA LYS A 225 14.58 -1.97 1.97
C LYS A 225 13.69 -0.76 2.21
N ILE A 226 12.89 -0.76 3.29
CA ILE A 226 12.08 0.39 3.70
C ILE A 226 13.00 1.60 3.94
N HIS A 227 14.03 1.44 4.77
CA HIS A 227 14.99 2.50 5.05
C HIS A 227 15.69 3.01 3.78
N ALA A 228 16.13 2.10 2.91
CA ALA A 228 16.76 2.46 1.64
C ALA A 228 15.79 3.23 0.74
N TYR A 229 14.55 2.78 0.59
CA TYR A 229 13.55 3.45 -0.23
C TYR A 229 13.24 4.85 0.30
N LEU A 230 12.91 4.97 1.60
CA LEU A 230 12.56 6.25 2.21
C LEU A 230 13.69 7.27 2.04
N ARG A 231 14.95 6.85 2.24
CA ARG A 231 16.11 7.72 2.02
C ARG A 231 16.20 8.19 0.56
N LEU A 232 16.10 7.26 -0.39
CA LEU A 232 16.22 7.58 -1.82
C LEU A 232 15.05 8.41 -2.34
N ALA A 233 13.83 8.14 -1.87
CA ALA A 233 12.63 8.90 -2.25
C ALA A 233 12.71 10.34 -1.75
N LEU A 234 13.11 10.54 -0.48
CA LEU A 234 13.32 11.87 0.09
C LEU A 234 14.44 12.64 -0.62
N ASP A 235 15.57 11.98 -0.88
CA ASP A 235 16.68 12.54 -1.66
C ASP A 235 16.21 13.01 -3.04
N MET A 236 15.47 12.16 -3.78
CA MET A 236 14.93 12.54 -5.09
C MET A 236 13.93 13.69 -5.01
N ILE A 237 13.06 13.73 -4.01
CA ILE A 237 12.11 14.84 -3.83
C ILE A 237 12.86 16.15 -3.60
N ASN A 238 13.84 16.16 -2.69
CA ASN A 238 14.64 17.35 -2.40
C ASN A 238 15.41 17.83 -3.64
N GLN A 239 16.07 16.92 -4.37
CA GLN A 239 16.78 17.25 -5.60
C GLN A 239 15.85 17.80 -6.68
N CYS A 240 14.63 17.26 -6.81
CA CYS A 240 13.64 17.82 -7.71
C CYS A 240 13.25 19.24 -7.30
N GLU A 241 13.04 19.50 -6.01
CA GLU A 241 12.68 20.84 -5.51
C GLU A 241 13.81 21.86 -5.65
N GLU A 242 15.07 21.42 -5.53
CA GLU A 242 16.27 22.26 -5.72
C GLU A 242 16.47 22.70 -7.18
N ILE A 243 15.98 21.95 -8.16
CA ILE A 243 16.09 22.34 -9.58
C ILE A 243 15.31 23.63 -9.87
N TYR A 244 14.25 23.91 -9.11
CA TYR A 244 13.41 25.11 -9.28
C TYR A 244 13.85 26.30 -8.42
N ARG A 245 14.90 26.15 -7.61
CA ARG A 245 15.46 27.24 -6.78
C ARG A 245 16.66 27.88 -7.46
#